data_AF-A0A6J0BJU1-F1
#
_entry.id   AF-A0A6J0BJU1-F1
#
_cell.length_a   1.000
_cell.length_b   1.000
_cell.length_c   1.000
_cell.angle_alpha   90.00
_cell.angle_beta   90.00
_cell.angle_gamma   90.00
#
_symmetry.space_group_name_H-M   'P 1'
#
loop_
_entity.id
_entity.type
_entity.pdbx_description
1 polymer ?
#
loop_
_entity_poly.entity_id
_entity_poly.type
_entity_poly.pdbx_seq_one_letter_code
_entity_poly.pdbx_strand_id
1 'polypeptide(L)'
;MAHTLTTEDKLQYNFFPVASGQLQFRVKAGHDAHIALTMGPSEGDPMYEVFLGGWNNARSVIRKNRSKPEVAEADTPGILTDSDFRGFWIRWYNGNLDVGRENEPNPFLSYTDPQPFGIGYFGVCTGWGATGEWIIEGRCIAGYFGDAPPSAPAAYMQPPMQGGASCWVDAAGGVVPPGALAGGQDGEPLFVARARHEGALIPGKLKPSHCVCYIAWGGAEHGKPEYQVLCGSSGTWVPTSGGNVPPNALPAGESEDGEPLFVGRVNHEGTLSIGKVQASHGVLYIPFGGAEVAFPDYEILLQ
;
A
#
# COMPACT_ATOMS: atom_id res chain seq x y z
N MET A 1 -9.18 1.39 19.76
CA MET A 1 -10.38 2.23 19.55
C MET A 1 -10.98 1.92 18.18
N ALA A 2 -12.24 2.29 17.95
CA ALA A 2 -12.96 2.02 16.70
C ALA A 2 -13.58 3.31 16.16
N HIS A 3 -13.67 3.43 14.84
CA HIS A 3 -14.41 4.49 14.17
C HIS A 3 -15.85 4.05 13.98
N THR A 4 -16.80 4.87 14.40
CA THR A 4 -18.23 4.58 14.26
C THR A 4 -18.87 5.55 13.28
N LEU A 5 -19.70 5.04 12.39
CA LEU A 5 -20.49 5.87 11.46
C LEU A 5 -21.85 5.23 11.18
N THR A 6 -22.75 6.04 10.63
CA THR A 6 -24.06 5.60 10.17
C THR A 6 -24.22 5.84 8.68
N THR A 7 -24.89 4.94 7.99
CA THR A 7 -25.21 5.06 6.57
C THR A 7 -26.71 5.12 6.39
N GLU A 8 -27.15 6.09 5.59
CA GLU A 8 -28.57 6.30 5.27
C GLU A 8 -29.03 5.31 4.20
N ASP A 9 -30.34 5.29 3.95
CA ASP A 9 -30.96 4.61 2.82
C ASP A 9 -30.62 5.32 1.50
N LYS A 10 -29.37 5.18 1.06
CA LYS A 10 -28.85 5.68 -0.21
C LYS A 10 -27.52 5.02 -0.55
N LEU A 11 -27.29 4.79 -1.85
CA LEU A 11 -26.00 4.34 -2.39
C LEU A 11 -24.99 5.50 -2.43
N GLN A 12 -24.49 5.89 -1.26
CA GLN A 12 -23.42 6.88 -1.13
C GLN A 12 -22.35 6.36 -0.17
N TYR A 13 -21.17 6.06 -0.73
CA TYR A 13 -20.04 5.56 0.05
C TYR A 13 -19.37 6.66 0.88
N ASN A 14 -19.03 6.29 2.11
CA ASN A 14 -18.12 7.07 2.95
C ASN A 14 -16.73 6.43 2.85
N PHE A 15 -15.79 7.13 2.22
CA PHE A 15 -14.45 6.62 1.95
C PHE A 15 -13.46 6.96 3.06
N PHE A 16 -12.59 5.98 3.34
CA PHE A 16 -11.51 6.08 4.30
C PHE A 16 -10.22 5.52 3.68
N PRO A 17 -9.06 6.13 3.96
CA PRO A 17 -7.79 5.57 3.52
C PRO A 17 -7.56 4.26 4.25
N VAL A 18 -7.17 3.24 3.49
CA VAL A 18 -6.88 1.94 4.09
C VAL A 18 -5.49 1.96 4.68
N ALA A 19 -5.40 1.33 5.82
CA ALA A 19 -4.18 1.31 6.58
C ALA A 19 -3.34 0.07 6.25
N SER A 20 -4.01 -1.03 5.89
CA SER A 20 -3.48 -2.39 5.80
C SER A 20 -4.06 -3.18 4.65
N GLY A 21 -3.55 -4.39 4.40
CA GLY A 21 -4.15 -5.38 3.48
C GLY A 21 -5.37 -6.11 4.04
N GLN A 22 -6.02 -5.53 5.04
CA GLN A 22 -7.23 -6.04 5.65
C GLN A 22 -8.16 -4.92 6.15
N LEU A 23 -9.43 -5.26 6.24
CA LEU A 23 -10.47 -4.45 6.84
C LEU A 23 -11.22 -5.32 7.85
N GLN A 24 -11.27 -4.89 9.11
CA GLN A 24 -12.08 -5.49 10.17
C GLN A 24 -13.17 -4.50 10.56
N PHE A 25 -14.42 -4.94 10.53
CA PHE A 25 -15.57 -4.10 10.83
C PHE A 25 -16.73 -4.91 11.40
N ARG A 26 -17.65 -4.20 12.05
CA ARG A 26 -18.96 -4.72 12.43
C ARG A 26 -20.03 -3.83 11.83
N VAL A 27 -21.13 -4.42 11.41
CA VAL A 27 -22.27 -3.70 10.85
C VAL A 27 -23.56 -4.24 11.46
N LYS A 28 -24.49 -3.33 11.76
CA LYS A 28 -25.87 -3.62 12.13
C LYS A 28 -26.77 -3.01 11.05
N ALA A 29 -27.36 -3.87 10.22
CA ALA A 29 -28.17 -3.52 9.06
C ALA A 29 -29.08 -4.71 8.70
N GLY A 30 -30.30 -4.48 8.20
CA GLY A 30 -31.21 -5.57 7.82
C GLY A 30 -30.75 -6.36 6.60
N HIS A 31 -30.12 -5.69 5.64
CA HIS A 31 -29.62 -6.23 4.37
C HIS A 31 -28.69 -5.21 3.67
N ASP A 32 -28.10 -5.61 2.54
CA ASP A 32 -27.37 -4.75 1.59
C ASP A 32 -26.26 -3.87 2.21
N ALA A 33 -25.35 -4.46 2.99
CA ALA A 33 -24.13 -3.78 3.39
C ALA A 33 -23.10 -3.81 2.25
N HIS A 34 -22.67 -2.64 1.79
CA HIS A 34 -21.82 -2.48 0.62
C HIS A 34 -20.44 -1.95 1.03
N ILE A 35 -19.39 -2.60 0.52
CA ILE A 35 -18.00 -2.21 0.75
C ILE A 35 -17.31 -2.06 -0.59
N ALA A 36 -16.82 -0.87 -0.90
CA ALA A 36 -15.98 -0.59 -2.07
C ALA A 36 -14.51 -0.65 -1.68
N LEU A 37 -13.66 -1.25 -2.52
CA LEU A 37 -12.21 -1.25 -2.39
C LEU A 37 -11.61 -0.61 -3.65
N THR A 38 -10.91 0.51 -3.47
CA THR A 38 -10.52 1.42 -4.56
C THR A 38 -9.08 1.91 -4.43
N MET A 39 -8.52 2.41 -5.53
CA MET A 39 -7.20 3.07 -5.53
C MET A 39 -7.24 4.49 -4.92
N GLY A 40 -8.38 5.18 -5.02
CA GLY A 40 -8.56 6.56 -4.56
C GLY A 40 -9.79 6.75 -3.66
N PRO A 41 -9.99 7.95 -3.08
CA PRO A 41 -11.05 8.26 -2.10
C PRO A 41 -12.45 8.40 -2.73
N SER A 42 -12.69 7.74 -3.85
CA SER A 42 -13.94 7.79 -4.60
C SER A 42 -14.13 6.49 -5.36
N GLU A 43 -15.37 6.27 -5.79
CA GLU A 43 -15.68 5.17 -6.70
C GLU A 43 -15.03 5.40 -8.07
N GLY A 44 -14.54 4.33 -8.70
CA GLY A 44 -13.91 4.40 -10.02
C GLY A 44 -13.15 3.13 -10.34
N ASP A 45 -12.94 2.86 -11.63
CA ASP A 45 -12.19 1.68 -12.06
C ASP A 45 -10.68 1.92 -11.95
N PRO A 46 -9.89 0.91 -11.52
CA PRO A 46 -10.35 -0.41 -11.08
C PRO A 46 -10.90 -0.40 -9.64
N MET A 47 -11.96 -1.18 -9.39
CA MET A 47 -12.61 -1.32 -8.08
C MET A 47 -13.15 -2.74 -7.83
N TYR A 48 -13.17 -3.13 -6.56
CA TYR A 48 -13.97 -4.26 -6.08
C TYR A 48 -15.13 -3.74 -5.25
N GLU A 49 -16.26 -4.42 -5.36
CA GLU A 49 -17.41 -4.22 -4.49
C GLU A 49 -17.73 -5.55 -3.82
N VAL A 50 -17.79 -5.53 -2.48
CA VAL A 50 -18.28 -6.63 -1.68
C VAL A 50 -19.68 -6.25 -1.21
N PHE A 51 -20.67 -7.06 -1.58
CA PHE A 51 -22.03 -6.93 -1.06
C PHE A 51 -22.27 -8.04 -0.06
N LEU A 52 -22.68 -7.68 1.16
CA LEU A 52 -23.10 -8.60 2.20
C LEU A 52 -24.60 -8.51 2.37
N GLY A 53 -25.27 -9.66 2.42
CA GLY A 53 -26.72 -9.71 2.62
C GLY A 53 -27.52 -9.05 1.49
N GLY A 54 -27.07 -9.19 0.25
CA GLY A 54 -27.84 -8.83 -0.94
C GLY A 54 -29.02 -9.77 -1.19
N TRP A 55 -29.88 -9.40 -2.14
CA TRP A 55 -31.10 -10.15 -2.49
C TRP A 55 -31.97 -10.45 -1.26
N ASN A 56 -32.30 -9.40 -0.50
CA ASN A 56 -33.04 -9.51 0.76
C ASN A 56 -32.33 -10.42 1.78
N ASN A 57 -31.05 -10.13 2.03
CA ASN A 57 -30.21 -10.83 3.01
C ASN A 57 -30.00 -12.33 2.71
N ALA A 58 -30.03 -12.72 1.44
CA ALA A 58 -29.89 -14.12 1.01
C ALA A 58 -28.46 -14.46 0.54
N ARG A 59 -27.72 -13.48 -0.01
CA ARG A 59 -26.46 -13.74 -0.72
C ARG A 59 -25.41 -12.68 -0.46
N SER A 60 -24.15 -13.07 -0.67
CA SER A 60 -23.00 -12.17 -0.63
C SER A 60 -22.19 -12.37 -1.90
N VAL A 61 -21.69 -11.29 -2.49
CA VAL A 61 -20.99 -11.34 -3.78
C VAL A 61 -19.79 -10.40 -3.80
N ILE A 62 -18.84 -10.71 -4.68
CA ILE A 62 -17.77 -9.81 -5.08
C ILE A 62 -18.02 -9.41 -6.53
N ARG A 63 -17.96 -8.11 -6.82
CA ARG A 63 -18.06 -7.56 -8.16
C ARG A 63 -16.81 -6.75 -8.50
N LYS A 64 -16.27 -6.92 -9.70
CA LYS A 64 -15.14 -6.11 -10.21
C LYS A 64 -15.66 -5.09 -11.21
N ASN A 65 -15.22 -3.83 -11.09
CA ASN A 65 -15.50 -2.73 -12.02
C ASN A 65 -16.97 -2.58 -12.38
N ARG A 66 -17.86 -2.71 -11.38
CA ARG A 66 -19.33 -2.62 -11.54
C ARG A 66 -19.91 -3.51 -12.65
N SER A 67 -19.18 -4.54 -13.05
CA SER A 67 -19.49 -5.39 -14.19
C SER A 67 -20.30 -6.61 -13.77
N LYS A 68 -21.11 -7.14 -14.67
CA LYS A 68 -21.82 -8.42 -14.49
C LYS A 68 -21.27 -9.47 -15.47
N PRO A 69 -21.24 -10.77 -15.11
CA PRO A 69 -21.65 -11.32 -13.82
C PRO A 69 -20.67 -10.97 -12.71
N GLU A 70 -21.13 -11.11 -11.47
CA GLU A 70 -20.32 -11.02 -10.26
C GLU A 70 -19.18 -12.05 -10.32
N VAL A 71 -18.01 -11.68 -9.81
CA VAL A 71 -16.79 -12.50 -9.91
C VAL A 71 -16.70 -13.59 -8.85
N ALA A 72 -17.47 -13.45 -7.77
CA ALA A 72 -17.70 -14.49 -6.77
C ALA A 72 -19.07 -14.32 -6.11
N GLU A 73 -19.67 -15.42 -5.66
CA GLU A 73 -20.99 -15.47 -5.04
C GLU A 73 -21.02 -16.57 -3.97
N ALA A 74 -21.74 -16.31 -2.87
CA ALA A 74 -22.01 -17.27 -1.81
C ALA A 74 -23.43 -17.08 -1.25
N ASP A 75 -24.15 -18.19 -1.07
CA ASP A 75 -25.41 -18.21 -0.33
C ASP A 75 -25.14 -17.95 1.16
N THR A 76 -25.71 -16.87 1.67
CA THR A 76 -25.45 -16.35 3.03
C THR A 76 -26.74 -15.84 3.67
N PRO A 77 -27.77 -16.71 3.80
CA PRO A 77 -29.07 -16.31 4.32
C PRO A 77 -28.96 -15.81 5.77
N GLY A 78 -29.48 -14.62 6.03
CA GLY A 78 -29.50 -14.03 7.37
C GLY A 78 -28.13 -13.60 7.88
N ILE A 79 -27.17 -13.33 6.99
CA ILE A 79 -25.81 -12.93 7.39
C ILE A 79 -25.78 -11.58 8.10
N LEU A 80 -26.72 -10.68 7.76
CA LEU A 80 -26.91 -9.39 8.43
C LEU A 80 -28.15 -9.41 9.36
N THR A 81 -28.20 -8.47 10.30
CA THR A 81 -29.39 -8.18 11.12
C THR A 81 -29.36 -6.73 11.59
N ASP A 82 -30.55 -6.14 11.75
CA ASP A 82 -30.77 -4.79 12.29
C ASP A 82 -30.82 -4.76 13.83
N SER A 83 -30.83 -5.93 14.48
CA SER A 83 -30.92 -6.06 15.94
C SER A 83 -29.56 -5.97 16.64
N ASP A 84 -28.53 -6.61 16.07
CA ASP A 84 -27.20 -6.75 16.68
C ASP A 84 -26.07 -6.49 15.66
N PHE A 85 -24.91 -6.06 16.15
CA PHE A 85 -23.71 -5.96 15.32
C PHE A 85 -23.20 -7.33 14.89
N ARG A 86 -23.03 -7.51 13.58
CA ARG A 86 -22.34 -8.67 12.99
C ARG A 86 -20.95 -8.26 12.50
N GLY A 87 -19.95 -9.00 12.92
CA GLY A 87 -18.55 -8.73 12.59
C GLY A 87 -18.07 -9.50 11.36
N PHE A 88 -17.23 -8.83 10.57
CA PHE A 88 -16.67 -9.36 9.32
C PHE A 88 -15.23 -8.90 9.14
N TRP A 89 -14.51 -9.65 8.32
CA TRP A 89 -13.21 -9.24 7.79
C TRP A 89 -13.18 -9.36 6.27
N ILE A 90 -12.45 -8.45 5.65
CA ILE A 90 -12.04 -8.54 4.24
C ILE A 90 -10.52 -8.50 4.23
N ARG A 91 -9.87 -9.45 3.55
CA ARG A 91 -8.42 -9.55 3.46
C ARG A 91 -8.01 -9.65 2.00
N TRP A 92 -6.99 -8.90 1.62
CA TRP A 92 -6.41 -8.99 0.29
C TRP A 92 -4.91 -9.19 0.34
N TYR A 93 -4.46 -10.17 -0.43
CA TYR A 93 -3.08 -10.58 -0.51
C TYR A 93 -2.89 -11.37 -1.80
N ASN A 94 -1.79 -11.14 -2.52
CA ASN A 94 -1.41 -11.96 -3.68
C ASN A 94 -2.49 -12.09 -4.77
N GLY A 95 -3.31 -11.05 -4.95
CA GLY A 95 -4.44 -11.05 -5.89
C GLY A 95 -5.69 -11.80 -5.39
N ASN A 96 -5.64 -12.43 -4.22
CA ASN A 96 -6.82 -12.94 -3.54
C ASN A 96 -7.53 -11.83 -2.78
N LEU A 97 -8.85 -11.86 -2.82
CA LEU A 97 -9.77 -11.07 -2.02
C LEU A 97 -10.70 -12.04 -1.28
N ASP A 98 -10.49 -12.16 0.01
CA ASP A 98 -11.22 -13.07 0.90
C ASP A 98 -12.13 -12.28 1.85
N VAL A 99 -13.31 -12.82 2.09
CA VAL A 99 -14.33 -12.26 2.99
C VAL A 99 -14.76 -13.34 3.96
N GLY A 100 -14.73 -13.01 5.26
CA GLY A 100 -15.09 -13.94 6.33
C GLY A 100 -15.80 -13.28 7.50
N ARG A 101 -16.26 -14.11 8.44
CA ARG A 101 -16.93 -13.64 9.66
C ARG A 101 -15.91 -13.40 10.76
N GLU A 102 -16.19 -12.43 11.62
CA GLU A 102 -15.40 -12.18 12.81
C GLU A 102 -15.31 -13.45 13.67
N ASN A 103 -14.10 -13.75 14.15
CA ASN A 103 -13.75 -14.98 14.90
C ASN A 103 -13.80 -16.29 14.10
N GLU A 104 -14.13 -16.25 12.80
CA GLU A 104 -13.98 -17.40 11.89
C GLU A 104 -12.71 -17.20 11.04
N PRO A 105 -11.77 -18.16 11.04
CA PRO A 105 -10.52 -18.02 10.28
C PRO A 105 -10.71 -18.24 8.77
N ASN A 106 -11.72 -19.02 8.37
CA ASN A 106 -11.95 -19.39 6.99
C ASN A 106 -12.88 -18.38 6.31
N PRO A 107 -12.59 -17.96 5.06
CA PRO A 107 -13.51 -17.14 4.29
C PRO A 107 -14.76 -17.93 3.90
N PHE A 108 -15.89 -17.23 3.81
CA PHE A 108 -17.11 -17.77 3.20
C PHE A 108 -17.26 -17.33 1.73
N LEU A 109 -16.47 -16.36 1.29
CA LEU A 109 -16.50 -15.79 -0.05
C LEU A 109 -15.08 -15.37 -0.44
N SER A 110 -14.61 -15.82 -1.59
CA SER A 110 -13.24 -15.63 -2.06
C SER A 110 -13.21 -15.39 -3.56
N TYR A 111 -12.32 -14.51 -4.00
CA TYR A 111 -12.04 -14.25 -5.40
C TYR A 111 -10.55 -14.11 -5.63
N THR A 112 -10.01 -14.77 -6.65
CA THR A 112 -8.62 -14.56 -7.11
C THR A 112 -8.65 -13.80 -8.43
N ASP A 113 -8.14 -12.57 -8.40
CA ASP A 113 -8.10 -11.73 -9.58
C ASP A 113 -6.87 -12.06 -10.44
N PRO A 114 -7.04 -12.41 -11.73
CA PRO A 114 -5.90 -12.58 -12.64
C PRO A 114 -5.16 -11.27 -12.94
N GLN A 115 -5.78 -10.11 -12.69
CA GLN A 115 -5.21 -8.78 -12.89
C GLN A 115 -5.55 -7.87 -11.69
N PRO A 116 -4.93 -8.11 -10.52
CA PRO A 116 -5.22 -7.35 -9.30
C PRO A 116 -4.67 -5.92 -9.38
N PHE A 117 -5.21 -5.04 -8.55
CA PHE A 117 -4.78 -3.66 -8.40
C PHE A 117 -4.58 -3.31 -6.93
N GLY A 118 -3.85 -2.22 -6.66
CA GLY A 118 -3.60 -1.75 -5.30
C GLY A 118 -4.86 -1.16 -4.67
N ILE A 119 -5.18 -1.55 -3.44
CA ILE A 119 -6.29 -0.98 -2.68
C ILE A 119 -5.70 0.05 -1.72
N GLY A 120 -6.01 1.33 -1.93
CA GLY A 120 -5.57 2.45 -1.09
C GLY A 120 -6.69 3.03 -0.22
N TYR A 121 -7.94 2.75 -0.56
CA TYR A 121 -9.11 3.23 0.15
C TYR A 121 -10.17 2.15 0.22
N PHE A 122 -11.01 2.23 1.24
CA PHE A 122 -12.27 1.50 1.29
C PHE A 122 -13.42 2.47 1.53
N GLY A 123 -14.58 2.18 0.93
CA GLY A 123 -15.81 2.91 1.16
C GLY A 123 -16.85 2.00 1.77
N VAL A 124 -17.68 2.51 2.69
CA VAL A 124 -18.85 1.77 3.21
C VAL A 124 -20.15 2.53 2.99
N CYS A 125 -21.20 1.81 2.63
CA CYS A 125 -22.59 2.29 2.59
C CYS A 125 -23.58 1.15 2.79
N THR A 126 -24.86 1.49 2.95
CA THR A 126 -25.97 0.54 2.83
C THR A 126 -26.71 0.79 1.53
N GLY A 127 -27.21 -0.27 0.89
CA GLY A 127 -28.02 -0.19 -0.32
C GLY A 127 -29.41 0.41 -0.06
N TRP A 128 -30.15 0.61 -1.15
CA TRP A 128 -31.52 1.11 -1.07
C TRP A 128 -32.43 0.16 -0.28
N GLY A 129 -33.26 0.72 0.61
CA GLY A 129 -34.11 0.00 1.54
C GLY A 129 -33.43 -0.37 2.87
N ALA A 130 -32.15 -0.04 3.08
CA ALA A 130 -31.42 -0.36 4.29
C ALA A 130 -30.71 0.86 4.90
N THR A 131 -30.66 0.91 6.22
CA THR A 131 -29.76 1.79 6.97
C THR A 131 -28.75 0.93 7.73
N GLY A 132 -27.58 1.51 8.03
CA GLY A 132 -26.51 0.78 8.67
C GLY A 132 -25.83 1.57 9.78
N GLU A 133 -25.56 0.90 10.90
CA GLU A 133 -24.59 1.36 11.89
C GLU A 133 -23.31 0.55 11.73
N TRP A 134 -22.17 1.23 11.66
CA TRP A 134 -20.87 0.63 11.37
C TRP A 134 -19.87 0.91 12.48
N ILE A 135 -19.09 -0.12 12.83
CA ILE A 135 -17.93 -0.03 13.73
C ILE A 135 -16.74 -0.55 12.95
N ILE A 136 -15.86 0.33 12.50
CA ILE A 136 -14.62 -0.03 11.81
C ILE A 136 -13.49 -0.02 12.83
N GLU A 137 -12.66 -1.06 12.86
CA GLU A 137 -11.49 -1.05 13.72
C GLU A 137 -10.53 0.05 13.28
N GLY A 138 -10.13 0.94 14.20
CA GLY A 138 -9.33 2.11 13.84
C GLY A 138 -7.97 1.76 13.22
N ARG A 139 -7.44 0.55 13.51
CA ARG A 139 -6.21 0.04 12.87
C ARG A 139 -6.35 -0.19 11.37
N CYS A 140 -7.56 -0.22 10.84
CA CYS A 140 -7.84 -0.36 9.41
C CYS A 140 -7.92 1.01 8.70
N ILE A 141 -7.95 2.13 9.43
CA ILE A 141 -8.04 3.49 8.88
C ILE A 141 -6.70 4.20 9.04
N ALA A 142 -6.10 4.61 7.92
CA ALA A 142 -4.81 5.30 7.95
C ALA A 142 -4.93 6.63 8.69
N GLY A 143 -3.98 6.90 9.60
CA GLY A 143 -3.92 8.15 10.36
C GLY A 143 -4.92 8.28 11.52
N TYR A 144 -5.73 7.25 11.82
CA TYR A 144 -6.73 7.30 12.90
C TYR A 144 -6.13 7.30 14.33
N PHE A 145 -4.86 6.90 14.48
CA PHE A 145 -4.16 6.85 15.78
C PHE A 145 -2.93 7.75 15.88
N GLY A 146 -2.63 8.60 14.91
CA GLY A 146 -1.33 9.29 14.86
C GLY A 146 -0.13 8.34 14.61
N ASP A 147 -0.39 7.03 14.59
CA ASP A 147 0.47 5.99 14.06
C ASP A 147 0.16 5.77 12.57
N ALA A 148 1.23 5.50 11.81
CA ALA A 148 1.22 5.25 10.38
C ALA A 148 0.20 4.16 9.95
N PRO A 149 -0.28 4.20 8.69
CA PRO A 149 -1.09 3.11 8.12
C PRO A 149 -0.37 1.75 8.28
N PRO A 150 -0.97 0.69 8.87
CA PRO A 150 -0.31 -0.59 9.04
C PRO A 150 -0.56 -1.57 7.87
N SER A 151 0.34 -1.79 6.93
CA SER A 151 0.68 -3.14 6.39
C SER A 151 -0.32 -3.94 5.52
N ALA A 152 -0.07 -4.03 4.21
CA ALA A 152 -0.55 -5.12 3.35
C ALA A 152 0.47 -6.27 3.23
N PRO A 153 0.05 -7.56 3.14
CA PRO A 153 0.95 -8.70 3.17
C PRO A 153 1.79 -8.83 1.90
N ALA A 154 3.05 -9.21 2.10
CA ALA A 154 3.97 -9.69 1.08
C ALA A 154 3.54 -11.07 0.54
N ALA A 155 3.49 -11.23 -0.79
CA ALA A 155 4.15 -12.31 -1.56
C ALA A 155 3.64 -12.41 -3.02
N TYR A 156 4.04 -11.47 -3.89
CA TYR A 156 4.03 -11.74 -5.33
C TYR A 156 5.41 -12.27 -5.72
N MET A 157 5.53 -13.60 -5.81
CA MET A 157 6.74 -14.26 -6.32
C MET A 157 6.39 -14.92 -7.66
N GLN A 158 6.81 -14.32 -8.79
CA GLN A 158 6.87 -14.92 -10.14
C GLN A 158 7.89 -14.16 -11.04
N PRO A 159 8.42 -14.78 -12.11
CA PRO A 159 9.84 -15.01 -12.40
C PRO A 159 10.61 -13.77 -12.88
N PRO A 160 11.96 -13.83 -13.01
CA PRO A 160 12.76 -12.67 -13.38
C PRO A 160 12.40 -12.20 -14.79
N MET A 161 12.04 -10.92 -14.93
CA MET A 161 12.08 -10.23 -16.22
C MET A 161 13.54 -10.20 -16.69
N GLN A 162 13.92 -11.19 -17.50
CA GLN A 162 15.19 -11.15 -18.22
C GLN A 162 15.11 -10.06 -19.30
N GLY A 163 15.98 -9.06 -19.19
CA GLY A 163 16.51 -8.35 -20.37
C GLY A 163 15.91 -7.01 -20.77
N GLY A 164 15.23 -6.27 -19.90
CA GLY A 164 14.75 -4.91 -20.19
C GLY A 164 15.53 -3.83 -19.44
N ALA A 165 15.85 -2.71 -20.08
CA ALA A 165 16.48 -1.55 -19.45
C ALA A 165 15.73 -1.10 -18.19
N SER A 166 16.44 -0.69 -17.13
CA SER A 166 15.80 -0.26 -15.89
C SER A 166 14.92 0.96 -16.10
N CYS A 167 13.72 0.97 -15.50
CA CYS A 167 12.76 2.05 -15.62
C CYS A 167 12.20 2.46 -14.25
N TRP A 168 11.76 3.71 -14.14
CA TRP A 168 11.05 4.24 -12.97
C TRP A 168 9.55 4.14 -13.23
N VAL A 169 8.84 3.41 -12.38
CA VAL A 169 7.40 3.13 -12.53
C VAL A 169 6.64 3.87 -11.44
N ASP A 170 5.68 4.72 -11.82
CA ASP A 170 4.79 5.40 -10.88
C ASP A 170 3.98 4.38 -10.06
N ALA A 171 3.93 4.59 -8.74
CA ALA A 171 3.23 3.75 -7.80
C ALA A 171 2.80 4.58 -6.57
N ALA A 172 1.88 4.02 -5.78
CA ALA A 172 1.41 4.65 -4.57
C ALA A 172 0.95 3.62 -3.54
N GLY A 173 0.81 4.05 -2.28
CA GLY A 173 0.12 3.30 -1.24
C GLY A 173 0.71 1.91 -0.94
N GLY A 174 2.02 1.73 -1.09
CA GLY A 174 2.71 0.46 -0.85
C GLY A 174 2.77 -0.48 -2.05
N VAL A 175 2.21 -0.10 -3.20
CA VAL A 175 2.34 -0.88 -4.44
C VAL A 175 3.82 -1.03 -4.81
N VAL A 176 4.22 -2.29 -5.02
CA VAL A 176 5.53 -2.69 -5.56
C VAL A 176 5.31 -3.23 -6.97
N PRO A 177 5.73 -2.49 -8.02
CA PRO A 177 5.58 -2.96 -9.40
C PRO A 177 6.42 -4.23 -9.69
N PRO A 178 6.02 -5.05 -10.67
CA PRO A 178 6.81 -6.20 -11.09
C PRO A 178 8.23 -5.82 -11.53
N GLY A 179 9.21 -6.61 -11.09
CA GLY A 179 10.62 -6.34 -11.38
C GLY A 179 11.24 -5.22 -10.55
N ALA A 180 10.55 -4.74 -9.50
CA ALA A 180 11.11 -3.78 -8.56
C ALA A 180 12.42 -4.27 -7.94
N LEU A 181 13.41 -3.38 -7.87
CA LEU A 181 14.71 -3.68 -7.29
C LEU A 181 14.64 -3.64 -5.76
N ALA A 182 14.73 -4.81 -5.13
CA ALA A 182 14.99 -4.91 -3.70
C ALA A 182 16.44 -4.47 -3.42
N GLY A 183 16.61 -3.43 -2.61
CA GLY A 183 17.91 -2.85 -2.30
C GLY A 183 18.29 -2.90 -0.82
N GLY A 184 17.33 -3.23 0.05
CA GLY A 184 17.49 -3.18 1.50
C GLY A 184 16.55 -4.13 2.23
N GLN A 185 16.65 -4.16 3.55
CA GLN A 185 15.86 -5.05 4.40
C GLN A 185 15.67 -4.48 5.81
N ASP A 186 14.42 -4.43 6.27
CA ASP A 186 13.99 -3.93 7.59
C ASP A 186 12.81 -4.75 8.13
N GLY A 187 13.06 -6.01 8.52
CA GLY A 187 12.00 -6.99 8.81
C GLY A 187 11.20 -7.45 7.56
N GLU A 188 11.20 -6.66 6.49
CA GLU A 188 10.71 -6.94 5.15
C GLU A 188 11.68 -6.41 4.09
N PRO A 189 11.57 -6.82 2.81
CA PRO A 189 12.34 -6.23 1.72
C PRO A 189 12.00 -4.74 1.53
N LEU A 190 13.04 -3.92 1.42
CA LEU A 190 12.94 -2.51 1.03
C LEU A 190 13.30 -2.35 -0.45
N PHE A 191 12.50 -1.58 -1.16
CA PHE A 191 12.65 -1.37 -2.60
C PHE A 191 13.23 0.00 -2.90
N VAL A 192 14.05 0.08 -3.94
CA VAL A 192 14.60 1.34 -4.43
C VAL A 192 13.47 2.17 -5.02
N ALA A 193 13.19 3.32 -4.41
CA ALA A 193 12.15 4.23 -4.83
C ALA A 193 12.62 5.68 -4.79
N ARG A 194 11.85 6.59 -5.37
CA ARG A 194 12.08 8.04 -5.30
C ARG A 194 10.77 8.79 -5.23
N ALA A 195 10.79 9.97 -4.63
CA ALA A 195 9.60 10.80 -4.50
C ALA A 195 9.94 12.30 -4.55
N ARG A 196 8.95 13.13 -4.89
CA ARG A 196 9.11 14.59 -4.96
C ARG A 196 8.92 15.24 -3.58
N HIS A 197 9.78 16.17 -3.21
CA HIS A 197 9.65 16.96 -1.98
C HIS A 197 10.40 18.28 -2.10
N GLU A 198 9.75 19.40 -1.75
CA GLU A 198 10.34 20.75 -1.77
C GLU A 198 11.13 21.08 -3.05
N GLY A 199 10.59 20.71 -4.21
CA GLY A 199 11.23 20.96 -5.51
C GLY A 199 12.27 19.91 -5.94
N ALA A 200 12.74 19.07 -5.02
CA ALA A 200 13.67 17.98 -5.30
C ALA A 200 12.94 16.68 -5.69
N LEU A 201 13.65 15.81 -6.42
CA LEU A 201 13.28 14.41 -6.65
C LEU A 201 14.29 13.52 -5.91
N ILE A 202 13.87 12.89 -4.83
CA ILE A 202 14.81 12.32 -3.85
C ILE A 202 14.72 10.79 -3.84
N PRO A 203 15.83 10.07 -4.04
CA PRO A 203 15.90 8.63 -3.85
C PRO A 203 15.75 8.23 -2.38
N GLY A 204 15.14 7.07 -2.15
CA GLY A 204 14.87 6.56 -0.82
C GLY A 204 14.43 5.10 -0.82
N LYS A 205 13.73 4.72 0.25
CA LYS A 205 13.29 3.34 0.49
C LYS A 205 11.78 3.26 0.46
N LEU A 206 11.22 2.47 -0.45
CA LEU A 206 9.84 2.01 -0.33
C LEU A 206 9.81 0.90 0.71
N LYS A 207 9.01 1.12 1.75
CA LYS A 207 8.66 0.10 2.74
C LYS A 207 7.19 -0.30 2.49
N PRO A 208 6.93 -1.42 1.80
CA PRO A 208 5.58 -1.79 1.37
C PRO A 208 4.60 -1.87 2.53
N SER A 209 5.02 -2.44 3.67
CA SER A 209 4.14 -2.54 4.84
C SER A 209 3.86 -1.21 5.53
N HIS A 210 4.57 -0.13 5.20
CA HIS A 210 4.25 1.22 5.68
C HIS A 210 3.49 2.05 4.63
N CYS A 211 3.25 1.48 3.44
CA CYS A 211 2.58 2.12 2.31
C CYS A 211 3.23 3.43 1.82
N VAL A 212 4.49 3.67 2.15
CA VAL A 212 5.21 4.91 1.83
C VAL A 212 6.62 4.66 1.32
N CYS A 213 7.08 5.57 0.46
CA CYS A 213 8.48 5.79 0.18
C CYS A 213 9.04 6.79 1.20
N TYR A 214 10.01 6.35 2.01
CA TYR A 214 10.74 7.24 2.90
C TYR A 214 11.91 7.87 2.18
N ILE A 215 12.02 9.20 2.29
CA ILE A 215 13.12 10.00 1.74
C ILE A 215 13.75 10.84 2.86
N ALA A 216 15.05 11.09 2.74
CA ALA A 216 15.80 11.93 3.65
C ALA A 216 15.91 13.36 3.11
N TRP A 217 15.46 14.35 3.87
CA TRP A 217 15.59 15.75 3.49
C TRP A 217 15.51 16.70 4.70
N GLY A 218 16.39 17.70 4.72
CA GLY A 218 16.35 18.79 5.69
C GLY A 218 16.54 18.34 7.15
N GLY A 219 17.32 17.27 7.39
CA GLY A 219 17.51 16.70 8.72
C GLY A 219 16.42 15.73 9.18
N ALA A 220 15.39 15.48 8.37
CA ALA A 220 14.25 14.63 8.73
C ALA A 220 13.98 13.50 7.73
N GLU A 221 13.28 12.46 8.20
CA GLU A 221 12.68 11.41 7.38
C GLU A 221 11.26 11.82 6.98
N HIS A 222 10.93 11.71 5.69
CA HIS A 222 9.62 12.06 5.15
C HIS A 222 8.98 10.86 4.47
N GLY A 223 7.79 10.47 4.91
CA GLY A 223 6.99 9.44 4.25
C GLY A 223 6.18 10.02 3.08
N LYS A 224 6.34 9.46 1.89
CA LYS A 224 5.61 9.86 0.68
C LYS A 224 4.70 8.74 0.19
N PRO A 225 3.38 8.98 0.08
CA PRO A 225 2.44 7.96 -0.38
C PRO A 225 2.47 7.76 -1.90
N GLU A 226 2.96 8.75 -2.65
CA GLU A 226 3.14 8.71 -4.10
C GLU A 226 4.63 8.74 -4.42
N TYR A 227 5.07 7.83 -5.28
CA TYR A 227 6.49 7.61 -5.55
C TYR A 227 6.70 6.89 -6.88
N GLN A 228 7.95 6.78 -7.28
CA GLN A 228 8.38 5.92 -8.39
C GLN A 228 9.27 4.81 -7.87
N VAL A 229 9.09 3.58 -8.36
CA VAL A 229 9.91 2.42 -7.99
C VAL A 229 10.82 2.04 -9.15
N LEU A 230 12.09 1.78 -8.85
CA LEU A 230 13.05 1.32 -9.85
C LEU A 230 12.80 -0.15 -10.19
N CYS A 231 12.51 -0.43 -11.46
CA CYS A 231 12.17 -1.77 -11.95
C CYS A 231 13.12 -2.21 -13.06
N GLY A 232 13.34 -3.52 -13.22
CA GLY A 232 14.15 -4.09 -14.31
C GLY A 232 15.66 -3.93 -14.17
N SER A 233 16.15 -3.42 -13.03
CA SER A 233 17.59 -3.33 -12.75
C SER A 233 18.12 -4.65 -12.18
N SER A 234 19.35 -5.01 -12.55
CA SER A 234 20.09 -6.16 -11.99
C SER A 234 20.68 -5.86 -10.60
N GLY A 235 20.74 -4.59 -10.18
CA GLY A 235 21.07 -4.22 -8.82
C GLY A 235 22.55 -4.40 -8.44
N THR A 236 23.50 -3.92 -9.24
CA THR A 236 24.93 -4.02 -8.89
C THR A 236 25.29 -2.97 -7.84
N TRP A 237 25.67 -3.41 -6.64
CA TRP A 237 26.06 -2.53 -5.53
C TRP A 237 27.58 -2.56 -5.34
N VAL A 238 28.21 -1.39 -5.26
CA VAL A 238 29.66 -1.25 -5.10
C VAL A 238 29.99 -0.45 -3.84
N PRO A 239 30.84 -0.97 -2.93
CA PRO A 239 31.33 -0.20 -1.80
C PRO A 239 32.11 1.03 -2.27
N THR A 240 31.81 2.18 -1.69
CA THR A 240 32.48 3.46 -1.94
C THR A 240 32.43 4.32 -0.68
N SER A 241 33.03 5.51 -0.74
CA SER A 241 33.02 6.46 0.36
C SER A 241 33.16 7.89 -0.11
N GLY A 242 32.79 8.84 0.76
CA GLY A 242 32.88 10.26 0.48
C GLY A 242 31.98 10.68 -0.68
N GLY A 243 32.48 11.58 -1.52
CA GLY A 243 31.78 12.03 -2.74
C GLY A 243 32.08 11.17 -3.97
N ASN A 244 32.68 9.99 -3.81
CA ASN A 244 33.11 9.17 -4.94
C ASN A 244 31.92 8.47 -5.61
N VAL A 245 31.60 8.90 -6.83
CA VAL A 245 30.56 8.32 -7.68
C VAL A 245 31.24 7.52 -8.81
N PRO A 246 31.19 6.18 -8.77
CA PRO A 246 31.79 5.35 -9.80
C PRO A 246 31.17 5.59 -11.19
N PRO A 247 31.91 5.34 -12.28
CA PRO A 247 31.34 5.28 -13.61
C PRO A 247 30.15 4.30 -13.65
N ASN A 248 29.08 4.67 -14.36
CA ASN A 248 27.81 3.92 -14.47
C ASN A 248 26.92 3.93 -13.22
N ALA A 249 27.19 4.79 -12.23
CA ALA A 249 26.21 5.05 -11.17
C ALA A 249 24.93 5.62 -11.77
N LEU A 250 23.78 5.08 -11.37
CA LEU A 250 22.46 5.47 -11.88
C LEU A 250 22.01 6.81 -11.27
N PRO A 251 21.88 7.90 -12.03
CA PRO A 251 21.24 9.12 -11.54
C PRO A 251 19.77 8.80 -11.27
N ALA A 252 19.37 8.96 -10.02
CA ALA A 252 18.06 8.54 -9.53
C ALA A 252 17.19 9.70 -9.09
N GLY A 253 17.75 10.89 -8.94
CA GLY A 253 17.04 12.07 -8.52
C GLY A 253 17.85 13.34 -8.75
N GLU A 254 17.34 14.44 -8.23
CA GLU A 254 17.91 15.77 -8.37
C GLU A 254 17.52 16.58 -7.12
N SER A 255 18.48 17.33 -6.56
CA SER A 255 18.23 18.26 -5.44
C SER A 255 17.46 19.50 -5.90
N GLU A 256 17.06 20.35 -4.96
CA GLU A 256 16.41 21.63 -5.22
C GLU A 256 17.23 22.58 -6.11
N ASP A 257 18.57 22.47 -6.09
CA ASP A 257 19.50 23.30 -6.86
C ASP A 257 19.94 22.65 -8.18
N GLY A 258 19.40 21.48 -8.50
CA GLY A 258 19.71 20.77 -9.73
C GLY A 258 20.89 19.79 -9.64
N GLU A 259 21.45 19.57 -8.45
CA GLU A 259 22.52 18.57 -8.26
C GLU A 259 21.95 17.14 -8.46
N PRO A 260 22.54 16.31 -9.33
CA PRO A 260 22.15 14.91 -9.46
C PRO A 260 22.33 14.12 -8.17
N LEU A 261 21.32 13.34 -7.81
CA LEU A 261 21.33 12.43 -6.67
C LEU A 261 21.38 10.97 -7.13
N PHE A 262 22.12 10.15 -6.39
CA PHE A 262 22.29 8.72 -6.70
C PHE A 262 21.69 7.85 -5.59
N VAL A 263 21.50 6.57 -5.87
CA VAL A 263 21.01 5.59 -4.88
C VAL A 263 22.19 4.98 -4.14
N GLY A 264 22.15 5.02 -2.82
CA GLY A 264 23.08 4.28 -1.98
C GLY A 264 22.35 3.46 -0.92
N ARG A 265 23.06 2.54 -0.29
CA ARG A 265 22.60 1.79 0.87
C ARG A 265 23.69 1.60 1.91
N VAL A 266 23.29 1.38 3.16
CA VAL A 266 24.19 1.12 4.28
C VAL A 266 23.49 0.26 5.34
N ASN A 267 24.26 -0.56 6.06
CA ASN A 267 23.78 -1.24 7.24
C ASN A 267 23.79 -0.29 8.44
N HIS A 268 22.64 -0.06 9.05
CA HIS A 268 22.50 0.77 10.24
C HIS A 268 21.49 0.12 11.20
N GLU A 269 21.90 -0.10 12.46
CA GLU A 269 21.07 -0.67 13.53
C GLU A 269 20.35 -1.99 13.16
N GLY A 270 21.02 -2.85 12.39
CA GLY A 270 20.47 -4.16 11.98
C GLY A 270 19.59 -4.11 10.72
N THR A 271 19.43 -2.93 10.13
CA THR A 271 18.64 -2.68 8.92
C THR A 271 19.57 -2.30 7.76
N LEU A 272 19.38 -2.91 6.59
CA LEU A 272 20.02 -2.48 5.35
C LEU A 272 19.13 -1.43 4.70
N SER A 273 19.48 -0.14 4.81
CA SER A 273 18.61 0.96 4.40
C SER A 273 19.11 1.65 3.14
N ILE A 274 18.18 2.05 2.28
CA ILE A 274 18.43 2.76 1.02
C ILE A 274 18.22 4.26 1.23
N GLY A 275 18.99 5.10 0.56
CA GLY A 275 18.89 6.55 0.65
C GLY A 275 19.51 7.30 -0.54
N LYS A 276 19.66 8.62 -0.37
CA LYS A 276 20.24 9.51 -1.38
C LYS A 276 21.74 9.67 -1.16
N VAL A 277 22.54 9.45 -2.19
CA VAL A 277 23.94 9.85 -2.21
C VAL A 277 24.01 11.24 -2.80
N GLN A 278 24.59 12.18 -2.05
CA GLN A 278 24.82 13.54 -2.49
C GLN A 278 26.33 13.78 -2.53
N ALA A 279 26.88 13.79 -3.75
CA ALA A 279 28.32 13.76 -3.96
C ALA A 279 29.01 15.03 -3.44
N SER A 280 28.37 16.19 -3.58
CA SER A 280 28.87 17.47 -3.05
C SER A 280 29.03 17.47 -1.53
N HIS A 281 28.16 16.75 -0.81
CA HIS A 281 28.21 16.59 0.65
C HIS A 281 29.13 15.46 1.09
N GLY A 282 29.49 14.56 0.17
CA GLY A 282 30.39 13.44 0.42
C GLY A 282 29.81 12.35 1.33
N VAL A 283 28.48 12.17 1.31
CA VAL A 283 27.80 11.20 2.17
C VAL A 283 26.58 10.57 1.47
N LEU A 284 26.20 9.39 1.96
CA LEU A 284 24.87 8.83 1.83
C LEU A 284 24.00 9.33 2.99
N TYR A 285 22.82 9.87 2.68
CA TYR A 285 21.77 10.15 3.65
C TYR A 285 20.70 9.08 3.57
N ILE A 286 20.44 8.39 4.68
CA ILE A 286 19.28 7.50 4.81
C ILE A 286 18.19 8.16 5.68
N PRO A 287 16.92 7.94 5.35
CA PRO A 287 15.83 8.20 6.28
C PRO A 287 15.81 7.06 7.32
N PHE A 288 15.87 7.38 8.61
CA PHE A 288 15.81 6.39 9.68
C PHE A 288 15.31 6.99 10.99
N GLY A 289 14.31 6.35 11.62
CA GLY A 289 13.83 6.73 12.95
C GLY A 289 13.28 8.16 13.04
N GLY A 290 12.70 8.69 11.95
CA GLY A 290 12.24 10.08 11.88
C GLY A 290 13.32 11.10 11.51
N ALA A 291 14.59 10.70 11.37
CA ALA A 291 15.71 11.59 11.06
C ALA A 291 16.36 11.29 9.70
N GLU A 292 17.06 12.29 9.16
CA GLU A 292 18.04 12.11 8.09
C GLU A 292 19.41 11.81 8.73
N VAL A 293 19.98 10.64 8.43
CA VAL A 293 21.23 10.18 9.03
C VAL A 293 22.29 10.03 7.94
N ALA A 294 23.47 10.62 8.17
CA ALA A 294 24.56 10.70 7.20
C ALA A 294 25.63 9.62 7.42
N PHE A 295 26.09 9.00 6.33
CA PHE A 295 27.12 7.97 6.32
C PHE A 295 28.19 8.28 5.27
N PRO A 296 29.48 8.38 5.66
CA PRO A 296 30.57 8.61 4.72
C PRO A 296 30.98 7.35 3.95
N ASP A 297 30.69 6.16 4.48
CA ASP A 297 31.00 4.86 3.87
C ASP A 297 29.69 4.12 3.55
N TYR A 298 29.52 3.68 2.31
CA TYR A 298 28.26 3.10 1.83
C TYR A 298 28.45 2.26 0.57
N GLU A 299 27.41 1.58 0.12
CA GLU A 299 27.36 0.97 -1.21
C GLU A 299 26.53 1.84 -2.16
N ILE A 300 26.99 2.05 -3.40
CA ILE A 300 26.27 2.80 -4.43
C ILE A 300 25.74 1.87 -5.52
N LEU A 301 24.55 2.17 -6.03
CA LEU A 301 23.90 1.40 -7.10
C LEU A 301 24.44 1.80 -8.47
N LEU A 302 24.89 0.80 -9.23
CA LEU A 302 25.28 0.92 -10.62
C LEU A 302 24.23 0.29 -11.55
N GLN A 303 24.23 0.72 -12.81
CA GLN A 303 23.43 0.16 -13.90
C GLN A 303 24.29 -0.56 -14.93
#